data_AF-A0A955YR23-F1
#
_entry.id   AF-A0A955YR23-F1
#
_cell.length_a   1.000
_cell.length_b   1.000
_cell.length_c   1.000
_cell.angle_alpha   90.00
_cell.angle_beta   90.00
_cell.angle_gamma   90.00
#
_symmetry.space_group_name_H-M   'P 1'
#
loop_
_entity.id
_entity.type
_entity.pdbx_description
1 polymer ?
#
loop_
_entity_poly.entity_id
_entity_poly.type
_entity_poly.pdbx_seq_one_letter_code
_entity_poly.pdbx_strand_id
1 'polypeptide(L)'
;GVDLFKLMDVAEEIVYPMMHHKVRTDRDSLTLGYAGVYSSFLLFAKRASAKYGVPSRDILMELGRRGTVGGQEDMIEDLALDMAKARAAASAEAE
;
A
#
# COMPACT_ATOMS: atom_id res chain seq x y z
N GLY A 1 -11.06 -28.06 20.68
CA GLY A 1 -11.39 -27.28 19.47
C GLY A 1 -11.62 -25.83 19.84
N VAL A 2 -11.81 -24.96 18.86
CA VAL A 2 -12.20 -23.55 19.06
C VAL A 2 -13.71 -23.42 18.83
N ASP A 3 -14.39 -22.56 19.60
CA ASP A 3 -15.82 -22.27 19.47
C ASP A 3 -16.06 -21.29 18.31
N LEU A 4 -16.75 -21.75 17.27
CA LEU A 4 -16.98 -20.98 16.04
C LEU A 4 -17.81 -19.72 16.29
N PHE A 5 -18.90 -19.82 17.05
CA PHE A 5 -19.83 -18.71 17.23
C PHE A 5 -19.20 -17.62 18.11
N LYS A 6 -18.51 -18.02 19.18
CA LYS A 6 -17.74 -17.06 19.99
C LYS A 6 -16.66 -16.34 19.19
N LEU A 7 -16.03 -17.02 18.23
CA LEU A 7 -15.03 -16.38 17.37
C LEU A 7 -15.66 -15.34 16.43
N MET A 8 -16.86 -15.63 15.90
CA MET A 8 -17.62 -14.68 15.09
C MET A 8 -18.01 -13.43 15.89
N ASP A 9 -18.52 -13.62 17.12
CA ASP A 9 -18.91 -12.52 18.00
C ASP A 9 -17.71 -11.63 18.33
N VAL A 10 -16.55 -12.22 18.67
CA VAL A 10 -15.32 -11.47 18.92
C VAL A 10 -14.85 -10.72 17.67
N ALA A 11 -14.94 -11.33 16.49
CA ALA A 11 -14.53 -10.69 15.25
C ALA A 11 -15.39 -9.46 14.92
N GLU A 12 -16.72 -9.57 15.04
CA GLU A 12 -17.67 -8.53 14.66
C GLU A 12 -17.83 -7.45 15.73
N GLU A 13 -17.93 -7.82 17.00
CA GLU A 13 -18.27 -6.89 18.08
C GLU A 13 -17.06 -6.21 18.71
N ILE A 14 -15.87 -6.83 18.64
CA ILE A 14 -14.66 -6.33 19.29
C ILE A 14 -13.62 -5.93 18.24
N VAL A 15 -13.16 -6.87 17.41
CA VAL A 15 -12.01 -6.64 16.53
C VAL A 15 -12.35 -5.66 15.40
N TYR A 16 -13.50 -5.85 14.73
CA TYR A 16 -13.89 -5.00 13.62
C TYR A 16 -14.02 -3.52 14.04
N PRO A 17 -14.71 -3.13 15.12
CA PRO A 17 -14.78 -1.74 15.58
C PRO A 17 -13.41 -1.11 15.91
N MET A 18 -12.48 -1.89 16.46
CA MET A 18 -11.13 -1.42 16.82
C MET A 18 -10.24 -1.08 15.60
N MET A 19 -10.55 -1.60 14.41
CA MET A 19 -9.73 -1.35 13.23
C MET A 19 -9.80 0.11 12.76
N HIS A 20 -8.66 0.82 12.82
CA HIS A 20 -8.50 2.16 12.21
C HIS A 20 -8.64 2.13 10.68
N HIS A 21 -8.12 1.08 10.04
CA HIS A 21 -8.29 0.81 8.63
C HIS A 21 -8.94 -0.56 8.48
N LYS A 22 -10.13 -0.60 7.89
CA LYS A 22 -10.83 -1.87 7.62
C LYS A 22 -10.06 -2.67 6.58
N VAL A 23 -9.61 -3.86 6.94
CA VAL A 23 -8.91 -4.77 6.05
C VAL A 23 -9.92 -5.33 5.04
N ARG A 24 -9.73 -5.01 3.76
CA ARG A 24 -10.57 -5.48 2.65
C ARG A 24 -9.79 -5.47 1.35
N THR A 25 -10.30 -6.20 0.35
CA THR A 25 -9.78 -6.15 -1.02
C THR A 25 -10.28 -4.87 -1.71
N ASP A 26 -9.45 -3.83 -1.66
CA ASP A 26 -9.58 -2.60 -2.44
C ASP A 26 -8.61 -2.59 -3.65
N ARG A 27 -8.60 -1.51 -4.43
CA ARG A 27 -7.72 -1.36 -5.60
C ARG A 27 -6.23 -1.55 -5.26
N ASP A 28 -5.80 -0.99 -4.14
CA ASP A 28 -4.38 -0.95 -3.77
C ASP A 28 -3.91 -2.30 -3.24
N SER A 29 -4.71 -2.96 -2.40
CA SER A 29 -4.44 -4.32 -1.94
C SER A 29 -4.48 -5.34 -3.09
N LEU A 30 -5.38 -5.18 -4.06
CA LEU A 30 -5.38 -6.01 -5.27
C LEU A 30 -4.15 -5.77 -6.14
N THR A 31 -3.72 -4.51 -6.28
CA THR A 31 -2.47 -4.15 -6.98
C THR A 31 -1.27 -4.78 -6.29
N LEU A 32 -1.21 -4.72 -4.95
CA LEU A 32 -0.14 -5.32 -4.17
C LEU A 32 -0.03 -6.83 -4.45
N GLY A 33 -1.17 -7.54 -4.44
CA GLY A 33 -1.23 -8.96 -4.74
C GLY A 33 -0.81 -9.27 -6.19
N TYR A 34 -1.25 -8.45 -7.14
CA TYR A 34 -0.88 -8.58 -8.55
C TYR A 34 0.62 -8.33 -8.80
N ALA A 35 1.20 -7.32 -8.14
CA ALA A 35 2.60 -6.95 -8.26
C ALA A 35 3.55 -7.89 -7.49
N GLY A 36 3.02 -8.80 -6.66
CA GLY A 36 3.83 -9.71 -5.85
C GLY A 36 4.64 -9.01 -4.76
N VAL A 37 4.12 -7.90 -4.23
CA VAL A 37 4.81 -7.07 -3.23
C VAL A 37 4.48 -7.52 -1.81
N TYR A 38 5.41 -7.34 -0.87
CA TYR A 38 5.23 -7.67 0.53
C TYR A 38 4.08 -6.87 1.17
N SER A 39 3.12 -7.56 1.80
CA SER A 39 1.84 -6.97 2.26
C SER A 39 1.97 -5.79 3.23
N SER A 40 3.03 -5.72 4.05
CA SER A 40 3.23 -4.58 4.97
C SER A 40 3.40 -3.25 4.23
N PHE A 41 3.83 -3.28 2.96
CA PHE A 41 4.13 -2.08 2.17
C PHE A 41 2.87 -1.27 1.81
N LEU A 42 1.67 -1.86 1.90
CA LEU A 42 0.42 -1.20 1.49
C LEU A 42 0.22 0.17 2.15
N LEU A 43 0.40 0.24 3.47
CA LEU A 43 0.18 1.49 4.22
C LEU A 43 1.31 2.50 3.97
N PHE A 44 2.54 2.04 3.76
CA PHE A 44 3.66 2.91 3.40
C PHE A 44 3.45 3.52 2.01
N ALA A 45 3.06 2.72 1.02
CA ALA A 45 2.75 3.20 -0.33
C ALA A 45 1.57 4.18 -0.32
N LYS A 46 0.52 3.93 0.47
CA LYS A 46 -0.61 4.87 0.62
C LYS A 46 -0.18 6.20 1.27
N ARG A 47 0.66 6.15 2.31
CA ARG A 47 1.19 7.37 2.96
C ARG A 47 2.10 8.16 2.03
N ALA A 48 3.01 7.50 1.33
CA ALA A 48 3.90 8.13 0.36
C ALA A 48 3.09 8.71 -0.82
N SER A 49 2.06 8.00 -1.28
CA SER A 49 1.11 8.48 -2.29
C SER A 49 0.44 9.78 -1.87
N ALA A 50 -0.10 9.84 -0.65
CA ALA A 50 -0.73 11.05 -0.12
C ALA A 50 0.27 12.19 0.07
N LYS A 51 1.52 11.90 0.45
CA LYS A 51 2.58 12.90 0.69
C LYS A 51 3.12 13.52 -0.60
N TYR A 52 3.34 12.72 -1.64
CA TYR A 52 4.03 13.15 -2.87
C TYR A 52 3.11 13.30 -4.09
N GLY A 53 1.81 13.00 -3.96
CA GLY A 53 0.86 13.14 -5.06
C GLY A 53 1.03 12.11 -6.18
N VAL A 54 1.76 11.02 -5.93
CA VAL A 54 1.96 9.92 -6.88
C VAL A 54 0.95 8.81 -6.57
N PRO A 55 0.29 8.18 -7.56
CA PRO A 55 -0.64 7.08 -7.31
C PRO A 55 0.02 5.90 -6.61
N SER A 56 -0.59 5.41 -5.52
CA SER A 56 -0.15 4.22 -4.77
C SER A 56 0.03 3.00 -5.66
N ARG A 57 -0.85 2.81 -6.66
CA ARG A 57 -0.74 1.75 -7.66
C ARG A 57 0.61 1.76 -8.37
N ASP A 58 1.07 2.94 -8.80
CA ASP A 58 2.28 3.07 -9.61
C ASP A 58 3.52 2.79 -8.73
N ILE A 59 3.48 3.23 -7.47
CA ILE A 59 4.49 2.90 -6.45
C ILE A 59 4.56 1.37 -6.25
N LEU A 60 3.42 0.71 -6.01
CA LEU A 60 3.35 -0.74 -5.79
C LEU A 60 3.84 -1.54 -7.01
N MET A 61 3.47 -1.13 -8.22
CA MET A 61 3.93 -1.77 -9.45
C MET A 61 5.46 -1.68 -9.60
N GLU A 62 6.03 -0.53 -9.28
CA GLU A 62 7.49 -0.33 -9.37
C GLU A 62 8.24 -1.10 -8.28
N LEU A 63 7.70 -1.21 -7.06
CA LEU A 63 8.26 -2.07 -6.01
C LEU A 63 8.27 -3.55 -6.44
N GLY A 64 7.17 -4.02 -7.05
CA GLY A 64 7.09 -5.37 -7.61
C GLY A 64 8.12 -5.60 -8.72
N ARG A 65 8.27 -4.64 -9.63
CA ARG A 65 9.29 -4.68 -10.69
C ARG A 65 10.72 -4.75 -10.15
N ARG A 66 11.00 -4.09 -9.01
CA ARG A 66 12.30 -4.10 -8.34
C ARG A 66 12.58 -5.37 -7.53
N GLY A 67 11.61 -6.26 -7.38
CA GLY A 67 11.77 -7.50 -6.60
C GLY A 67 12.04 -7.24 -5.12
N THR A 68 11.41 -6.20 -4.56
CA THR A 68 11.62 -5.81 -3.15
C THR A 68 11.14 -6.88 -2.18
N VAL A 69 11.81 -7.01 -1.04
CA VAL A 69 11.48 -7.94 0.04
C VAL A 69 11.08 -7.20 1.31
N GLY A 70 10.46 -7.90 2.27
CA GLY A 70 10.09 -7.31 3.56
C GLY A 70 11.30 -6.75 4.31
N GLY A 71 11.12 -5.63 5.03
CA GLY A 71 12.20 -4.90 5.69
C GLY A 71 12.79 -3.75 4.86
N GLN A 72 12.30 -3.53 3.63
CA GLN A 72 12.73 -2.43 2.76
C GLN A 72 11.71 -1.29 2.71
N GLU A 73 10.95 -1.06 3.78
CA GLU A 73 9.88 -0.06 3.82
C GLU A 73 10.38 1.37 3.55
N ASP A 74 11.61 1.70 3.96
CA ASP A 74 12.20 3.05 3.84
C ASP A 74 12.30 3.50 2.36
N MET A 75 12.55 2.57 1.43
CA MET A 75 12.74 2.88 0.01
C MET A 75 11.46 3.34 -0.69
N ILE A 76 10.29 3.08 -0.09
CA ILE A 76 8.98 3.43 -0.66
C ILE A 76 8.83 4.94 -0.70
N GLU A 77 9.34 5.63 0.31
CA GLU A 77 9.28 7.07 0.42
C GLU A 77 10.19 7.75 -0.61
N ASP A 78 11.43 7.28 -0.73
CA ASP A 78 12.38 7.74 -1.74
C ASP A 78 11.87 7.51 -3.17
N LEU A 79 11.31 6.32 -3.43
CA LEU A 79 10.71 6.00 -4.71
C LEU A 79 9.58 6.97 -5.07
N ALA A 80 8.68 7.26 -4.12
CA ALA A 80 7.57 8.17 -4.38
C ALA A 80 8.06 9.61 -4.65
N LEU A 81 9.09 10.06 -3.93
CA LEU A 81 9.73 11.36 -4.16
C LEU A 81 10.35 11.43 -5.56
N ASP A 82 11.07 10.39 -5.99
CA ASP A 82 11.69 10.33 -7.31
C ASP A 82 10.64 10.31 -8.43
N MET A 83 9.56 9.55 -8.25
CA MET A 83 8.44 9.54 -9.21
C MET A 83 7.76 10.90 -9.31
N ALA A 84 7.61 11.63 -8.19
CA ALA A 84 7.04 12.98 -8.20
C ALA A 84 7.93 13.96 -8.97
N LYS A 85 9.24 13.93 -8.74
CA LYS A 85 10.22 14.77 -9.47
C LYS A 85 10.21 14.47 -10.97
N ALA A 86 10.22 13.19 -11.35
CA ALA A 86 10.18 12.77 -12.74
C ALA A 86 8.92 13.28 -13.48
N ARG A 87 7.76 13.24 -12.81
CA ARG A 87 6.51 13.78 -13.36
C ARG A 87 6.55 15.29 -13.55
N ALA A 88 7.09 16.02 -12.57
CA ALA A 88 7.23 17.47 -12.64
C ALA A 88 8.17 17.89 -13.78
N ALA A 89 9.28 17.17 -13.98
CA ALA A 89 10.19 17.42 -15.09
C ALA A 89 9.52 17.17 -16.45
N ALA A 90 8.83 16.04 -16.61
CA ALA A 90 8.11 15.70 -17.84
C ALA A 90 7.01 16.71 -18.19
N SER A 91 6.33 17.30 -17.20
CA SER A 91 5.36 18.37 -17.45
C SER A 91 6.01 19.69 -17.91
N ALA A 92 7.22 20.01 -17.42
CA ALA A 92 7.91 21.24 -17.81
C ALA A 92 8.55 21.16 -19.20
N GLU A 93 8.88 19.96 -19.70
CA GLU A 93 9.38 19.76 -21.06
C GLU A 93 8.27 19.76 -22.12
N ALA A 94 7.02 19.53 -21.69
CA ALA A 94 5.84 19.51 -22.57
C ALA A 94 5.19 20.90 -22.75
N GLU A 95 5.62 21.89 -21.97
CA GLU A 95 5.20 23.30 -22.01
C GLU A 95 6.20 24.16 -22.80
#